data_AF-A0AAU7YFV5-F1
#
_entry.id   AF-A0AAU7YFV5-F1
#
_cell.length_a   1.000
_cell.length_b   1.000
_cell.length_c   1.000
_cell.angle_alpha   90.00
_cell.angle_beta   90.00
_cell.angle_gamma   90.00
#
_symmetry.space_group_name_H-M   'P 1'
#
loop_
_entity.id
_entity.type
_entity.pdbx_description
1 polymer ?
#
loop_
_entity_poly.entity_id
_entity_poly.type
_entity_poly.pdbx_seq_one_letter_code
_entity_poly.pdbx_strand_id
1 'polypeptide(L)'
;MQELKEVKRTGNAVVYQTALNRLEQFCSNSKLKFTDINFTLLDSFSRHLTVRGLKPNSIGNYFRSIRAIYNKAIKAKLVDRLYYPFTEISIKTVRTAKRAITIDHIAKLSKLELRPNSKEWHARNYFFLSFNLIGISFTDLIYLKPDNIIKGRAVYRRRKTKKEYSIKLTTMAQRLLTYYRHTGKYLLPI
;
A
#
# COMPACT_ATOMS: atom_id res chain seq x y z
N MET A 1 -3.34 -0.99 18.87
CA MET A 1 -2.55 -0.35 17.79
C MET A 1 -1.08 -0.20 18.12
N GLN A 2 -0.74 0.07 19.38
CA GLN A 2 0.63 0.25 19.86
C GLN A 2 1.56 -0.92 19.52
N GLU A 3 1.14 -2.15 19.79
CA GLU A 3 1.91 -3.37 19.43
C GLU A 3 2.29 -3.42 17.93
N LEU A 4 1.40 -3.01 17.02
CA LEU A 4 1.71 -2.98 15.58
C LEU A 4 2.76 -1.92 15.23
N LYS A 5 2.78 -0.81 15.96
CA LYS A 5 3.80 0.23 15.79
C LYS A 5 5.16 -0.26 16.32
N GLU A 6 5.17 -0.97 17.45
CA GLU A 6 6.37 -1.56 18.05
C GLU A 6 7.03 -2.57 17.11
N VAL A 7 6.25 -3.42 16.44
CA VAL A 7 6.78 -4.36 15.42
C VAL A 7 7.00 -3.72 14.04
N LYS A 8 7.08 -2.39 13.95
CA LYS A 8 7.30 -1.61 12.72
C LYS A 8 6.30 -1.87 11.59
N ARG A 9 5.05 -2.23 11.94
CA ARG A 9 3.91 -2.42 11.02
C ARG A 9 2.98 -1.20 11.04
N THR A 10 3.54 0.00 11.01
CA THR A 10 2.82 1.28 11.12
C THR A 10 1.70 1.43 10.09
N GLY A 11 1.91 0.96 8.85
CA GLY A 11 0.86 1.02 7.82
C GLY A 11 -0.41 0.23 8.20
N ASN A 12 -0.27 -0.95 8.80
CA ASN A 12 -1.42 -1.72 9.28
C ASN A 12 -2.08 -1.05 10.49
N ALA A 13 -1.29 -0.47 11.39
CA ALA A 13 -1.81 0.28 12.52
C ALA A 13 -2.69 1.46 12.08
N VAL A 14 -2.25 2.20 11.05
CA VAL A 14 -3.04 3.29 10.45
C VAL A 14 -4.33 2.75 9.84
N VAL A 15 -4.27 1.69 9.03
CA VAL A 15 -5.47 1.10 8.41
C VAL A 15 -6.51 0.69 9.46
N TYR A 16 -6.07 0.05 10.54
CA TYR A 16 -6.98 -0.36 11.61
C TYR A 16 -7.54 0.84 12.38
N GLN A 17 -6.71 1.84 12.68
CA GLN A 17 -7.17 3.07 13.33
C GLN A 17 -8.19 3.81 12.47
N THR A 18 -7.95 3.93 11.17
CA THR A 18 -8.90 4.57 10.25
C THR A 18 -10.24 3.83 10.22
N ALA A 19 -10.22 2.50 10.22
CA ALA A 19 -11.45 1.70 10.26
C ALA A 19 -12.22 1.92 11.57
N LEU A 20 -11.53 1.96 12.71
CA LEU A 20 -12.12 2.21 14.01
C LEU A 20 -12.72 3.63 14.09
N ASN A 21 -11.94 4.66 13.74
CA ASN A 21 -12.40 6.05 13.74
C ASN A 21 -13.65 6.23 12.87
N ARG A 22 -13.72 5.52 11.74
CA ARG A 22 -14.88 5.61 10.84
C ARG A 22 -16.13 4.96 11.45
N LEU A 23 -15.96 3.88 12.20
CA LEU A 23 -17.04 3.22 12.92
C LEU A 23 -17.53 4.09 14.09
N GLU A 24 -16.61 4.60 14.90
CA GLU A 24 -16.90 5.50 16.03
C GLU A 24 -17.62 6.77 15.56
N GLN A 25 -17.18 7.35 14.43
CA GLN A 25 -17.83 8.49 13.81
C GLN A 25 -19.26 8.17 13.37
N PHE A 26 -19.50 6.96 12.84
CA PHE A 26 -20.84 6.54 12.45
C PHE A 26 -21.76 6.36 13.66
N CYS A 27 -21.23 5.84 14.77
CA CYS A 27 -21.98 5.63 16.01
C CYS A 27 -22.11 6.89 16.87
N SER A 28 -21.43 7.99 16.51
CA SER A 28 -21.26 9.17 17.37
C SER A 28 -20.78 8.81 18.79
N ASN A 29 -19.96 7.77 18.90
CA ASN A 29 -19.50 7.21 20.17
C ASN A 29 -18.02 6.79 20.08
N SER A 30 -17.17 7.51 20.80
CA SER A 30 -15.72 7.26 20.88
C SER A 30 -15.32 6.18 21.90
N LYS A 31 -16.27 5.61 22.63
CA LYS A 31 -16.06 4.58 23.65
C LYS A 31 -16.89 3.32 23.34
N LEU A 32 -16.89 2.93 22.07
CA LEU A 32 -17.64 1.77 21.60
C LEU A 32 -17.11 0.47 22.23
N LYS A 33 -17.98 -0.31 22.89
CA LYS A 33 -17.61 -1.62 23.43
C LYS A 33 -17.73 -2.71 22.36
N PHE A 34 -17.03 -3.83 22.54
CA PHE A 34 -17.15 -4.98 21.65
C PHE A 34 -18.57 -5.56 21.61
N THR A 35 -19.30 -5.51 22.72
CA THR A 35 -20.69 -5.95 22.83
C THR A 35 -21.67 -5.07 22.06
N ASP A 36 -21.31 -3.81 21.81
CA ASP A 36 -22.16 -2.87 21.05
C ASP A 36 -22.08 -3.17 19.54
N ILE A 37 -20.99 -3.79 19.08
CA ILE A 37 -20.80 -4.17 17.69
C ILE A 37 -21.55 -5.49 17.43
N ASN A 38 -22.77 -5.37 16.93
CA ASN A 38 -23.60 -6.49 16.50
C ASN A 38 -23.86 -6.47 14.98
N PHE A 39 -24.56 -7.49 14.48
CA PHE A 39 -24.93 -7.58 13.06
C PHE A 39 -25.69 -6.34 12.58
N THR A 40 -26.70 -5.89 13.31
CA THR A 40 -27.56 -4.75 12.93
C THR A 40 -26.75 -3.45 12.77
N LEU A 41 -25.81 -3.21 13.68
CA LEU A 41 -24.91 -2.07 13.62
C LEU A 41 -23.99 -2.16 12.39
N LEU A 42 -23.38 -3.32 12.16
CA LEU A 42 -22.49 -3.54 11.01
C LEU A 42 -23.23 -3.42 9.68
N ASP A 43 -24.45 -3.97 9.55
CA ASP A 43 -25.24 -3.85 8.33
C ASP A 43 -25.65 -2.40 8.07
N SER A 44 -26.07 -1.67 9.12
CA SER A 44 -26.38 -0.24 9.03
C SER A 44 -25.15 0.60 8.65
N PHE A 45 -23.98 0.26 9.19
CA PHE A 45 -22.71 0.89 8.82
C PHE A 45 -22.35 0.61 7.35
N SER A 46 -22.53 -0.62 6.87
CA SER A 46 -22.32 -1.01 5.47
C SER A 46 -23.20 -0.18 4.53
N ARG A 47 -24.50 -0.07 4.86
CA ARG A 47 -25.47 0.74 4.12
C ARG A 47 -25.09 2.22 4.12
N HIS A 48 -24.71 2.78 5.27
CA HIS A 48 -24.25 4.16 5.37
C HIS A 48 -23.04 4.44 4.46
N LEU A 49 -22.03 3.58 4.47
CA LEU A 49 -20.85 3.75 3.61
C LEU A 49 -21.19 3.65 2.13
N THR A 50 -22.12 2.76 1.77
CA THR A 50 -22.61 2.60 0.40
C THR A 50 -23.34 3.85 -0.07
N VAL A 51 -24.25 4.41 0.72
CA VAL A 51 -24.98 5.65 0.42
C VAL A 51 -24.02 6.85 0.28
N ARG A 52 -22.94 6.87 1.07
CA ARG A 52 -21.85 7.85 0.94
C ARG A 52 -20.97 7.67 -0.31
N GLY A 53 -21.27 6.71 -1.17
CA GLY A 53 -20.59 6.49 -2.45
C GLY A 53 -19.29 5.70 -2.37
N LEU A 54 -18.99 5.05 -1.23
CA LEU A 54 -17.77 4.24 -1.13
C LEU A 54 -17.89 2.99 -1.98
N LYS A 55 -16.77 2.63 -2.63
CA LYS A 55 -16.69 1.42 -3.45
C LYS A 55 -16.64 0.16 -2.57
N PRO A 56 -17.14 -1.00 -3.05
CA PRO A 56 -17.18 -2.25 -2.29
C PRO A 56 -15.83 -2.65 -1.68
N ASN A 57 -14.72 -2.45 -2.38
CA ASN A 57 -13.38 -2.78 -1.87
C ASN A 57 -12.95 -1.92 -0.68
N SER A 58 -13.35 -0.64 -0.66
CA SER A 58 -13.07 0.28 0.45
C SER A 58 -13.89 -0.12 1.68
N ILE A 59 -15.18 -0.40 1.49
CA ILE A 59 -16.05 -0.92 2.55
C ILE A 59 -15.49 -2.24 3.09
N GLY A 60 -15.12 -3.16 2.21
CA GLY A 60 -14.52 -4.43 2.60
C GLY A 60 -13.20 -4.30 3.33
N ASN A 61 -12.40 -3.26 3.04
CA ASN A 61 -11.19 -2.95 3.80
C ASN A 61 -11.49 -2.56 5.25
N TYR A 62 -12.51 -1.72 5.48
CA TYR A 62 -12.93 -1.38 6.84
C TYR A 62 -13.43 -2.61 7.59
N PHE A 63 -14.31 -3.40 6.98
CA PHE A 63 -14.88 -4.59 7.61
C PHE A 63 -13.82 -5.64 7.93
N ARG A 64 -12.85 -5.88 7.02
CA ARG A 64 -11.72 -6.78 7.31
C ARG A 64 -10.86 -6.29 8.47
N SER A 65 -10.70 -4.98 8.60
CA SER A 65 -9.93 -4.37 9.70
C SER A 65 -10.66 -4.50 11.03
N ILE A 66 -11.96 -4.17 11.07
CA ILE A 66 -12.79 -4.31 12.28
C ILE A 66 -12.86 -5.78 12.70
N ARG A 67 -13.06 -6.70 11.75
CA ARG A 67 -13.05 -8.15 12.00
C ARG A 67 -11.71 -8.62 12.57
N ALA A 68 -10.60 -8.11 12.06
CA ALA A 68 -9.28 -8.46 12.58
C ALA A 68 -9.07 -7.95 14.02
N ILE A 69 -9.54 -6.74 14.33
CA ILE A 69 -9.52 -6.17 15.69
C ILE A 69 -10.37 -7.05 16.63
N TYR A 70 -11.59 -7.39 16.23
CA TYR A 70 -12.51 -8.22 17.01
C TYR A 70 -11.93 -9.62 17.26
N ASN A 71 -11.40 -10.27 16.22
CA ASN A 71 -10.75 -11.58 16.34
C ASN A 71 -9.54 -11.54 17.28
N LYS A 72 -8.78 -10.43 17.29
CA LYS A 72 -7.68 -10.25 18.23
C LYS A 72 -8.19 -10.13 19.67
N ALA A 73 -9.29 -9.39 19.89
CA ALA A 73 -9.90 -9.27 21.21
C ALA A 73 -10.40 -10.61 21.76
N ILE A 74 -11.03 -11.44 20.91
CA ILE A 74 -11.42 -12.81 21.27
C ILE A 74 -10.20 -13.64 21.68
N LYS A 75 -9.12 -13.61 20.89
CA LYS A 75 -7.89 -14.35 21.22
C LYS A 75 -7.25 -13.88 22.53
N ALA A 76 -7.37 -12.59 22.84
CA ALA A 76 -6.90 -11.99 24.09
C ALA A 76 -7.89 -12.19 25.26
N LYS A 77 -9.00 -12.93 25.06
CA LYS A 77 -10.06 -13.17 26.06
C LYS A 77 -10.71 -11.88 26.59
N LEU A 78 -10.75 -10.82 25.78
CA LEU A 78 -11.40 -9.54 26.12
C LEU A 78 -12.89 -9.50 25.78
N VAL A 79 -13.35 -10.42 24.92
CA VAL A 79 -14.75 -10.58 24.54
C VAL A 79 -15.01 -12.05 24.21
N ASP A 80 -16.18 -12.54 24.61
CA ASP A 80 -16.59 -13.90 24.28
C ASP A 80 -16.88 -14.05 22.78
N ARG A 81 -16.57 -15.22 22.22
CA ARG A 81 -16.91 -15.59 20.85
C ARG A 81 -18.42 -15.57 20.59
N LEU A 82 -19.25 -15.76 21.62
CA LEU A 82 -20.71 -15.65 21.54
C LEU A 82 -21.17 -14.30 20.95
N TYR A 83 -20.44 -13.22 21.21
CA TYR A 83 -20.77 -11.88 20.71
C TYR A 83 -20.25 -11.60 19.29
N TYR A 84 -19.62 -12.56 18.63
CA TYR A 84 -18.95 -12.34 17.35
C TYR A 84 -19.93 -11.96 16.21
N PRO A 85 -19.86 -10.74 15.65
CA PRO A 85 -20.91 -10.22 14.77
C PRO A 85 -20.68 -10.50 13.27
N PHE A 86 -19.57 -11.15 12.91
CA PHE A 86 -19.15 -11.32 11.52
C PHE A 86 -19.55 -12.67 10.91
N THR A 87 -20.31 -13.50 11.61
CA THR A 87 -20.77 -14.81 11.10
C THR A 87 -21.64 -14.63 9.85
N GLU A 88 -22.62 -13.72 9.91
CA GLU A 88 -23.56 -13.45 8.82
C GLU A 88 -23.15 -12.29 7.91
N ILE A 89 -21.97 -11.70 8.14
CA ILE A 89 -21.51 -10.52 7.37
C ILE A 89 -20.68 -10.96 6.17
N SER A 90 -21.25 -10.81 4.98
CA SER A 90 -20.55 -11.06 3.71
C SER A 90 -19.68 -9.87 3.30
N ILE A 91 -18.36 -10.03 3.37
CA ILE A 91 -17.40 -9.01 2.93
C ILE A 91 -17.08 -9.21 1.44
N LYS A 92 -17.77 -8.46 0.58
CA LYS A 92 -17.59 -8.53 -0.87
C LYS A 92 -16.23 -7.95 -1.30
N THR A 93 -15.60 -8.58 -2.29
CA THR A 93 -14.43 -8.06 -3.00
C THR A 93 -14.76 -8.02 -4.49
N VAL A 94 -14.57 -6.87 -5.12
CA VAL A 94 -14.84 -6.65 -6.54
C VAL A 94 -13.52 -6.50 -7.28
N ARG A 95 -13.39 -7.16 -8.43
CA ARG A 95 -12.20 -7.04 -9.28
C ARG A 95 -12.04 -5.57 -9.72
N THR A 96 -10.88 -4.99 -9.45
CA THR A 96 -10.55 -3.65 -9.96
C THR A 96 -10.26 -3.72 -11.46
N ALA A 97 -10.64 -2.68 -12.20
CA ALA A 97 -10.34 -2.59 -13.63
C ALA A 97 -8.83 -2.75 -13.90
N LYS A 98 -8.48 -3.48 -14.97
CA LYS A 98 -7.08 -3.64 -15.42
C LYS A 98 -6.61 -2.32 -16.02
N ARG A 99 -5.75 -1.59 -15.31
CA ARG A 99 -5.15 -0.31 -15.76
C ARG A 99 -3.73 -0.49 -16.29
N ALA A 100 -3.46 -1.64 -16.92
CA ALA A 100 -2.16 -1.89 -17.53
C ALA A 100 -2.01 -1.03 -18.78
N ILE A 101 -0.89 -0.32 -18.89
CA ILE A 101 -0.55 0.43 -20.10
C ILE A 101 -0.06 -0.52 -21.19
N THR A 102 -0.33 -0.19 -22.45
CA THR A 102 0.12 -0.97 -23.61
C THR A 102 1.59 -0.70 -23.90
N ILE A 103 2.23 -1.60 -24.66
CA ILE A 103 3.60 -1.42 -25.11
C ILE A 103 3.75 -0.17 -26.00
N ASP A 104 2.72 0.16 -26.79
CA ASP A 104 2.69 1.37 -27.61
C ASP A 104 2.70 2.65 -26.76
N HIS A 105 1.97 2.66 -25.65
CA HIS A 105 2.02 3.78 -24.71
C HIS A 105 3.39 3.91 -24.03
N ILE A 106 4.04 2.79 -23.70
CA ILE A 106 5.41 2.81 -23.16
C ILE A 106 6.38 3.37 -24.21
N ALA A 107 6.26 2.96 -25.48
CA ALA A 107 7.08 3.45 -26.58
C ALA A 107 6.87 4.95 -26.82
N LYS A 108 5.62 5.43 -26.82
CA LYS A 108 5.28 6.86 -26.90
C LYS A 108 5.89 7.63 -25.73
N LEU A 109 5.76 7.13 -24.50
CA LEU A 109 6.35 7.77 -23.32
C LEU A 109 7.88 7.87 -23.42
N SER A 110 8.55 6.85 -23.98
CA SER A 110 10.00 6.86 -24.18
C SER A 110 10.45 7.94 -25.17
N LYS A 111 9.62 8.25 -26.17
CA LYS A 111 9.91 9.24 -27.23
C LYS A 111 9.39 10.64 -26.93
N LEU A 112 8.59 10.80 -25.88
CA LEU A 112 7.97 12.07 -25.51
C LEU A 112 9.04 13.16 -25.30
N GLU A 113 8.94 14.29 -25.99
CA GLU A 113 9.84 15.40 -25.75
C GLU A 113 9.41 16.12 -24.47
N LEU A 114 10.32 16.21 -23.50
CA LEU A 114 10.09 16.85 -22.22
C LEU A 114 11.25 17.79 -21.94
N ARG A 115 10.94 18.98 -21.41
CA ARG A 115 11.98 19.94 -21.00
C ARG A 115 12.96 19.25 -20.05
N PRO A 116 14.28 19.26 -20.34
CA PRO A 116 15.27 18.68 -19.45
C PRO A 116 15.14 19.25 -18.03
N ASN A 117 15.32 18.39 -17.02
CA ASN A 117 15.20 18.72 -15.60
C ASN A 117 13.79 19.17 -15.14
N SER A 118 12.74 19.05 -15.96
CA SER A 118 11.37 19.28 -15.50
C SER A 118 10.87 18.14 -14.60
N LYS A 119 9.81 18.40 -13.81
CA LYS A 119 9.21 17.38 -12.93
C LYS A 119 8.73 16.17 -13.73
N GLU A 120 8.15 16.40 -14.90
CA GLU A 120 7.64 15.39 -15.83
C GLU A 120 8.80 14.56 -16.40
N TRP A 121 9.92 15.21 -16.72
CA TRP A 121 11.13 14.55 -17.22
C TRP A 121 11.71 13.60 -16.17
N HIS A 122 11.81 14.05 -14.91
CA HIS A 122 12.22 13.20 -13.79
C HIS A 122 11.23 12.06 -13.53
N ALA A 123 9.93 12.35 -13.52
CA ALA A 123 8.89 11.34 -13.32
C ALA A 123 8.98 10.22 -14.38
N ARG A 124 9.19 10.58 -15.65
CA ARG A 124 9.42 9.61 -16.73
C ARG A 124 10.65 8.75 -16.48
N ASN A 125 11.76 9.35 -16.04
CA ASN A 125 12.99 8.59 -15.77
C ASN A 125 12.83 7.62 -14.59
N TYR A 126 12.17 8.05 -13.51
CA TYR A 126 11.86 7.17 -12.38
C TYR A 126 10.91 6.05 -12.78
N PHE A 127 9.94 6.33 -13.67
CA PHE A 127 9.10 5.31 -14.27
C PHE A 127 9.94 4.28 -15.04
N PHE A 128 10.87 4.71 -15.90
CA PHE A 128 11.70 3.77 -16.65
C PHE A 128 12.71 3.02 -15.78
N LEU A 129 13.24 3.63 -14.73
CA LEU A 129 14.01 2.90 -13.72
C LEU A 129 13.15 1.84 -13.05
N SER A 130 11.92 2.19 -12.64
CA SER A 130 10.97 1.24 -12.07
C SER A 130 10.70 0.06 -13.01
N PHE A 131 10.40 0.37 -14.28
CA PHE A 131 10.12 -0.60 -15.34
C PHE A 131 11.30 -1.55 -15.60
N ASN A 132 12.50 -1.01 -15.81
CA ASN A 132 13.71 -1.80 -16.08
C ASN A 132 14.14 -2.65 -14.88
N LEU A 133 13.80 -2.23 -13.67
CA LEU A 133 14.04 -2.97 -12.44
C LEU A 133 12.83 -3.84 -12.03
N ILE A 134 12.11 -4.38 -13.02
CA ILE A 134 11.01 -5.34 -12.85
C ILE A 134 9.92 -4.79 -11.91
N GLY A 135 9.54 -3.54 -12.13
CA GLY A 135 8.51 -2.85 -11.34
C GLY A 135 8.90 -2.64 -9.88
N ILE A 136 10.17 -2.29 -9.60
CA ILE A 136 10.59 -1.87 -8.25
C ILE A 136 9.65 -0.76 -7.74
N SER A 137 9.27 -0.84 -6.45
CA SER A 137 8.36 0.15 -5.87
C SER A 137 9.08 1.47 -5.74
N PHE A 138 8.35 2.59 -5.78
CA PHE A 138 8.97 3.91 -5.64
C PHE A 138 9.78 4.02 -4.34
N THR A 139 9.26 3.51 -3.23
CA THR A 139 9.97 3.47 -1.96
C THR A 139 11.27 2.67 -2.06
N ASP A 140 11.23 1.45 -2.61
CA ASP A 140 12.46 0.66 -2.74
C ASP A 140 13.47 1.37 -3.67
N LEU A 141 12.99 2.03 -4.73
CA LEU A 141 13.80 2.74 -5.72
C LEU A 141 14.57 3.92 -5.10
N ILE A 142 13.90 4.79 -4.34
CA ILE A 142 14.56 5.96 -3.71
C ILE A 142 15.55 5.56 -2.61
N TYR A 143 15.39 4.37 -2.04
CA TYR A 143 16.29 3.85 -0.99
C TYR A 143 17.44 2.99 -1.53
N LEU A 144 17.57 2.83 -2.86
CA LEU A 144 18.73 2.17 -3.44
C LEU A 144 19.98 2.99 -3.17
N LYS A 145 21.07 2.31 -2.81
CA LYS A 145 22.39 2.89 -2.54
C LYS A 145 23.39 2.47 -3.63
N PRO A 146 24.52 3.19 -3.76
CA PRO A 146 25.63 2.76 -4.61
C PRO A 146 26.04 1.29 -4.40
N ASP A 147 26.15 0.85 -3.14
CA ASP A 147 26.51 -0.53 -2.77
C ASP A 147 25.51 -1.60 -3.23
N ASN A 148 24.29 -1.19 -3.59
CA ASN A 148 23.32 -2.11 -4.18
C ASN A 148 23.66 -2.46 -5.63
N ILE A 149 24.58 -1.73 -6.28
CA ILE A 149 25.00 -2.01 -7.65
C ILE A 149 26.25 -2.90 -7.63
N ILE A 150 26.05 -4.19 -7.87
CA ILE A 150 27.10 -5.21 -7.81
C ILE A 150 27.24 -5.87 -9.18
N LYS A 151 28.42 -5.73 -9.81
CA LYS A 151 28.74 -6.35 -11.11
C LYS A 151 27.65 -6.11 -12.17
N GLY A 152 27.19 -4.86 -12.30
CA GLY A 152 26.16 -4.47 -13.27
C GLY A 152 24.73 -4.93 -12.92
N ARG A 153 24.46 -5.27 -11.65
CA ARG A 153 23.14 -5.68 -11.17
C ARG A 153 22.68 -4.83 -10.00
N ALA A 154 21.39 -4.52 -9.93
CA ALA A 154 20.76 -3.97 -8.73
C ALA A 154 20.36 -5.11 -7.79
N VAL A 155 21.01 -5.18 -6.63
CA VAL A 155 20.79 -6.18 -5.58
C VAL A 155 20.20 -5.50 -4.35
N TYR A 156 18.98 -5.87 -3.97
CA TYR A 156 18.27 -5.24 -2.86
C TYR A 156 17.21 -6.16 -2.24
N ARG A 157 16.84 -5.86 -0.99
CA ARG A 157 15.76 -6.54 -0.27
C ARG A 157 14.54 -5.64 -0.21
N ARG A 158 13.42 -6.07 -0.80
CA ARG A 158 12.19 -5.27 -0.83
C ARG A 158 11.69 -4.97 0.57
N ARG A 159 11.38 -3.69 0.84
CA ARG A 159 10.95 -3.23 2.17
C ARG A 159 9.63 -3.84 2.61
N LYS A 160 8.66 -3.94 1.68
CA LYS A 160 7.31 -4.45 1.96
C LYS A 160 7.27 -5.95 2.21
N THR A 161 7.87 -6.74 1.31
CA THR A 161 7.75 -8.21 1.30
C THR A 161 8.97 -8.92 1.87
N LYS A 162 10.07 -8.19 2.12
CA LYS A 162 11.36 -8.73 2.58
C LYS A 162 12.02 -9.72 1.62
N LYS A 163 11.49 -9.90 0.42
CA LYS A 163 12.06 -10.73 -0.65
C LYS A 163 13.30 -10.04 -1.24
N GLU A 164 14.31 -10.84 -1.52
CA GLU A 164 15.54 -10.39 -2.17
C GLU A 164 15.41 -10.40 -3.69
N TYR A 165 16.04 -9.41 -4.32
CA TYR A 165 16.06 -9.21 -5.75
C TYR A 165 17.50 -8.98 -6.20
N SER A 166 17.84 -9.58 -7.34
CA SER A 166 19.10 -9.34 -8.05
C SER A 166 18.77 -9.19 -9.53
N ILE A 167 18.78 -7.96 -10.02
CA ILE A 167 18.26 -7.61 -11.35
C ILE A 167 19.40 -7.07 -12.21
N LYS A 168 19.64 -7.67 -13.38
CA LYS A 168 20.64 -7.18 -14.34
C LYS A 168 20.22 -5.80 -14.83
N LEU A 169 21.13 -4.82 -14.76
CA LEU A 169 20.86 -3.49 -15.28
C LEU A 169 20.89 -3.54 -16.81
N THR A 170 19.85 -2.99 -17.43
CA THR A 170 19.84 -2.69 -18.87
C THR A 170 20.70 -1.45 -19.14
N THR A 171 21.11 -1.25 -20.39
CA THR A 171 21.84 -0.03 -20.81
C THR A 171 21.07 1.24 -20.44
N MET A 172 19.74 1.23 -20.60
CA MET A 172 18.89 2.35 -20.22
C MET A 172 18.93 2.61 -18.71
N ALA A 173 18.81 1.58 -17.88
CA ALA A 173 18.87 1.71 -16.43
C ALA A 173 20.25 2.23 -15.97
N GLN A 174 21.33 1.70 -16.54
CA GLN A 174 22.70 2.17 -16.25
C GLN A 174 22.86 3.65 -16.59
N ARG A 175 22.40 4.08 -17.77
CA ARG A 175 22.46 5.49 -18.20
C ARG A 175 21.68 6.39 -17.24
N LEU A 176 20.47 6.01 -16.86
CA LEU A 176 19.64 6.79 -15.94
C LEU A 176 20.26 6.87 -14.54
N LEU A 177 20.76 5.75 -13.99
CA LEU A 177 21.44 5.74 -12.70
C LEU A 177 22.74 6.57 -12.72
N THR A 178 23.47 6.54 -13.83
CA THR A 178 24.68 7.35 -14.01
C THR A 178 24.34 8.84 -14.04
N TYR A 179 23.28 9.22 -14.74
CA TYR A 179 22.80 10.61 -14.78
C TYR A 179 22.44 11.14 -13.38
N TYR A 180 21.78 10.34 -12.55
CA TYR A 180 21.38 10.73 -11.19
C TYR A 180 22.50 10.58 -10.13
N ARG A 181 23.69 10.15 -10.54
CA ARG A 181 24.81 9.93 -9.62
C ARG A 181 25.18 11.25 -8.94
N HIS A 182 25.23 11.20 -7.61
CA HIS A 182 25.62 12.32 -6.77
C HIS A 182 26.37 11.78 -5.54
N THR A 183 26.89 12.67 -4.69
CA THR A 183 27.68 12.33 -3.48
C THR A 183 26.83 11.89 -2.29
N GLY A 184 25.51 11.76 -2.47
CA GLY A 184 24.59 11.38 -1.43
C GLY A 184 24.62 9.88 -1.09
N LYS A 185 23.90 9.53 -0.02
CA LYS A 185 23.80 8.15 0.48
C LYS A 185 23.03 7.21 -0.47
N TYR A 186 22.14 7.76 -1.30
CA TYR A 186 21.26 7.02 -2.19
C TYR A 186 21.60 7.29 -3.65
N LEU A 187 21.11 6.45 -4.57
CA LEU A 187 21.34 6.60 -6.00
C LEU A 187 20.55 7.74 -6.63
N LEU A 188 19.38 8.09 -6.07
CA LEU A 188 18.51 9.13 -6.59
C LEU A 188 18.50 10.36 -5.68
N PRO A 189 18.56 11.59 -6.21
CA PRO A 189 18.58 12.82 -5.42
C PRO A 189 17.15 13.27 -5.08
N ILE A 190 16.41 12.46 -4.30
CA ILE A 190 15.04 12.73 -3.82
C ILE A 190 14.99 12.67 -2.30
#